data_AF-A0A6N2M256-F1
#
_entry.id   AF-A0A6N2M256-F1
#
_cell.length_a   1.000
_cell.length_b   1.000
_cell.length_c   1.000
_cell.angle_alpha   90.00
_cell.angle_beta   90.00
_cell.angle_gamma   90.00
#
_symmetry.space_group_name_H-M   'P 1'
#
loop_
_entity.id
_entity.type
_entity.pdbx_description
1 polymer ?
#
loop_
_entity_poly.entity_id
_entity_poly.type
_entity_poly.pdbx_seq_one_letter_code
_entity_poly.pdbx_strand_id
1 'polypeptide(L)'
;MWVLILKQHGQQSLLTIEGELERAIYEAGGIRQSNYGNLNKISWARSSRTDKGVHSLATTITMKMEIPENAWKDDLYGMVLAKHVNLLSP
;
A
#
# COMPACT_ATOMS: atom_id res chain seq x y z
N MET A 1 -24.71 -13.53 30.55
CA MET A 1 -24.91 -14.81 29.84
C MET A 1 -25.69 -14.46 28.58
N TRP A 2 -25.08 -14.23 27.42
CA TRP A 2 -23.88 -14.79 26.78
C TRP A 2 -22.88 -13.66 26.48
N VAL A 3 -21.76 -13.54 27.20
CA VAL A 3 -20.46 -14.18 26.93
C VAL A 3 -19.95 -13.89 25.51
N LEU A 4 -19.09 -12.88 25.42
CA LEU A 4 -17.76 -12.94 24.82
C LEU A 4 -17.62 -13.90 23.62
N ILE A 5 -17.74 -13.37 22.40
CA ILE A 5 -17.09 -13.99 21.23
C ILE A 5 -16.03 -13.01 20.72
N LEU A 6 -14.85 -13.24 21.29
CA LEU A 6 -13.52 -13.01 20.73
C LEU A 6 -13.09 -11.55 20.53
N LYS A 7 -12.73 -10.95 21.67
CA LYS A 7 -11.45 -10.24 21.80
C LYS A 7 -10.38 -11.12 21.14
N GLN A 8 -9.82 -10.69 20.01
CA GLN A 8 -8.72 -11.39 19.33
C GLN A 8 -7.46 -11.30 20.22
N HIS A 9 -7.41 -12.13 21.26
CA HIS A 9 -6.22 -12.36 22.05
C HIS A 9 -5.35 -13.34 21.29
N GLY A 10 -4.24 -12.83 20.77
CA GLY A 10 -3.25 -13.59 20.03
C GLY A 10 -3.08 -13.08 18.62
N GLN A 11 -2.69 -11.81 18.48
CA GLN A 11 -2.06 -11.33 17.25
C GLN A 11 -0.65 -11.95 17.17
N GLN A 12 -0.56 -13.29 17.09
CA GLN A 12 0.56 -13.88 16.39
C GLN A 12 0.53 -13.25 15.01
N SER A 13 1.68 -12.79 14.53
CA SER A 13 1.87 -12.10 13.25
C SER A 13 1.53 -13.05 12.09
N LEU A 14 0.26 -13.40 11.94
CA LEU A 14 -0.24 -14.04 10.75
C LEU A 14 0.08 -13.05 9.63
N LEU A 15 0.99 -13.47 8.76
CA LEU A 15 1.42 -12.72 7.58
C LEU A 15 0.17 -12.42 6.76
N THR A 16 -0.34 -11.20 6.90
CA THR A 16 -1.39 -10.70 6.02
C THR A 16 -0.72 -10.26 4.72
N ILE A 17 -1.45 -10.33 3.61
CA ILE A 17 -0.96 -9.79 2.33
C ILE A 17 -0.57 -8.31 2.49
N GLU A 18 -1.32 -7.55 3.29
CA GLU A 18 -1.00 -6.15 3.60
C GLU A 18 0.31 -5.98 4.37
N GLY A 19 0.56 -6.79 5.39
CA GLY A 19 1.79 -6.71 6.17
C GLY A 19 3.03 -7.03 5.32
N GLU A 20 2.92 -8.03 4.44
CA GLU A 20 4.01 -8.38 3.51
C GLU A 20 4.21 -7.31 2.43
N LEU A 21 3.14 -6.73 1.90
CA LEU A 21 3.24 -5.60 0.96
C LEU A 21 3.85 -4.36 1.62
N GLU A 22 3.41 -4.01 2.83
CA GLU A 22 3.98 -2.88 3.59
C GLU A 22 5.48 -3.08 3.80
N ARG A 23 5.89 -4.28 4.24
CA ARG A 23 7.29 -4.64 4.44
C ARG A 23 8.10 -4.54 3.14
N ALA A 24 7.61 -5.13 2.05
CA ALA A 24 8.31 -5.11 0.77
C ALA A 24 8.46 -3.68 0.21
N ILE A 25 7.42 -2.85 0.29
CA ILE A 25 7.46 -1.46 -0.17
C ILE A 25 8.40 -0.62 0.72
N TYR A 26 8.43 -0.88 2.03
CA TYR A 26 9.37 -0.26 2.95
C TYR A 26 10.83 -0.63 2.63
N GLU A 27 11.12 -1.92 2.45
CA GLU A 27 12.45 -2.42 2.07
C GLU A 27 12.90 -1.86 0.71
N ALA A 28 11.96 -1.60 -0.21
CA ALA A 28 12.22 -0.93 -1.50
C ALA A 28 12.43 0.60 -1.38
N GLY A 29 12.31 1.19 -0.19
CA GLY A 29 12.47 2.62 0.05
C GLY A 29 11.23 3.47 -0.22
N GLY A 30 10.07 2.86 -0.50
CA GLY A 30 8.82 3.56 -0.78
C GLY A 30 8.11 4.13 0.45
N ILE A 31 8.48 3.71 1.66
CA ILE A 31 7.90 4.19 2.92
C ILE A 31 9.02 4.74 3.81
N ARG A 32 8.84 5.95 4.36
CA ARG A 32 9.78 6.50 5.36
C ARG A 32 9.73 5.66 6.64
N GLN A 33 10.89 5.48 7.28
CA GLN A 33 10.99 4.80 8.57
C GLN A 33 10.02 5.35 9.65
N SER A 34 9.76 6.66 9.64
CA SER A 34 8.82 7.32 10.58
C SER A 34 7.33 7.04 10.30
N ASN A 35 7.02 6.48 9.13
CA ASN A 35 5.68 6.11 8.67
C ASN A 35 5.44 4.60 8.68
N TYR A 36 6.50 3.78 8.66
CA TYR A 36 6.40 2.32 8.67
C TYR A 36 5.65 1.80 9.90
N GLY A 37 4.75 0.83 9.69
CA GLY A 37 3.87 0.26 10.71
C GLY A 37 2.63 1.13 11.02
N ASN A 38 2.43 2.24 10.30
CA ASN A 38 1.25 3.09 10.44
C ASN A 38 0.66 3.45 9.07
N LEU A 39 -0.18 2.56 8.57
CA LEU A 39 -0.87 2.67 7.28
C LEU A 39 -1.70 3.95 7.11
N ASN A 40 -2.18 4.56 8.21
CA ASN A 40 -2.93 5.83 8.14
C ASN A 40 -2.04 7.00 7.70
N LYS A 41 -0.75 7.03 8.10
CA LYS A 41 0.18 8.10 7.71
C LYS A 41 0.48 8.13 6.22
N ILE A 42 0.38 6.98 5.56
CA ILE A 42 0.58 6.84 4.11
C ILE A 42 -0.74 6.79 3.33
N SER A 43 -1.88 7.07 3.97
CA SER A 43 -3.20 7.05 3.34
C SER A 43 -3.50 5.74 2.60
N TRP A 44 -3.11 4.60 3.19
CA TRP A 44 -3.32 3.28 2.59
C TRP A 44 -4.82 2.96 2.47
N ALA A 45 -5.25 2.52 1.28
CA ALA A 45 -6.57 1.94 1.07
C ALA A 45 -6.49 0.73 0.13
N ARG A 46 -7.54 -0.07 0.15
CA ARG A 46 -7.67 -1.30 -0.64
C ARG A 46 -9.07 -1.46 -1.18
N SER A 47 -9.19 -2.07 -2.35
CA SER A 47 -10.50 -2.29 -3.00
C SER A 47 -11.35 -3.34 -2.30
N SER A 48 -10.75 -4.31 -1.61
CA SER A 48 -11.47 -5.37 -0.91
C SER A 48 -10.73 -5.86 0.35
N ARG A 49 -11.48 -6.42 1.28
CA ARG A 49 -10.96 -7.20 2.41
C ARG A 49 -11.09 -8.68 2.04
N THR A 50 -10.00 -9.43 2.12
CA THR A 50 -10.03 -10.88 1.91
C THR A 50 -9.91 -11.60 3.23
N ASP A 51 -10.75 -12.62 3.41
CA ASP A 51 -10.65 -13.50 4.57
C ASP A 51 -9.46 -14.46 4.44
N LYS A 52 -9.11 -15.12 5.54
CA LYS A 52 -8.02 -16.09 5.57
C LYS A 52 -8.28 -17.21 4.56
N GLY A 53 -7.31 -17.44 3.67
CA GLY A 53 -7.37 -18.50 2.64
C GLY A 53 -8.12 -18.10 1.36
N VAL A 54 -8.65 -16.87 1.28
CA VAL A 54 -9.27 -16.35 0.06
C VAL A 54 -8.19 -15.84 -0.89
N HIS A 55 -8.27 -16.27 -2.16
CA HIS A 55 -7.44 -15.75 -3.23
C HIS A 55 -8.12 -14.57 -3.93
N SER A 56 -7.32 -13.64 -4.44
CA SER A 56 -7.78 -12.54 -5.29
C SER A 56 -6.93 -12.50 -6.54
N LEU A 57 -7.58 -12.38 -7.70
CA LEU A 57 -6.88 -12.25 -8.97
C LEU A 57 -6.30 -10.84 -9.16
N ALA A 58 -7.02 -9.81 -8.74
CA ALA A 58 -6.67 -8.41 -8.96
C ALA A 58 -7.14 -7.54 -7.80
N THR A 59 -6.32 -7.46 -6.75
CA THR A 59 -6.52 -6.50 -5.65
C THR A 59 -5.86 -5.18 -6.00
N THR A 60 -6.61 -4.08 -5.90
CA THR A 60 -6.07 -2.72 -6.09
C THR A 60 -5.81 -2.09 -4.72
N ILE A 61 -4.62 -1.51 -4.57
CA ILE A 61 -4.24 -0.72 -3.39
C ILE A 61 -3.95 0.72 -3.81
N THR A 62 -4.13 1.65 -2.88
CA THR A 62 -3.70 3.05 -3.04
C THR A 62 -2.93 3.47 -1.81
N MET A 63 -1.91 4.32 -2.00
CA MET A 63 -1.10 4.89 -0.92
C MET A 63 -0.32 6.11 -1.42
N LYS A 64 0.23 6.88 -0.48
CA LYS A 64 1.27 7.89 -0.73
C LYS A 64 2.63 7.24 -0.51
N MET A 65 3.50 7.32 -1.51
CA MET A 65 4.79 6.65 -1.55
C MET A 65 5.92 7.66 -1.79
N GLU A 66 7.10 7.40 -1.21
CA GLU A 66 8.32 8.10 -1.58
C GLU A 66 8.77 7.64 -2.97
N ILE A 67 8.95 8.60 -3.88
CA ILE A 67 9.45 8.35 -5.23
C ILE A 67 10.72 9.17 -5.41
N PRO A 68 11.86 8.56 -5.76
CA PRO A 68 13.08 9.30 -6.08
C PRO A 68 12.84 10.31 -7.19
N GLU A 69 13.47 11.48 -7.10
CA GLU A 69 13.36 12.54 -8.14
C GLU A 69 13.71 12.02 -9.55
N ASN A 70 14.63 11.07 -9.61
CA ASN A 70 15.14 10.49 -10.84
C ASN A 70 14.48 9.14 -11.22
N ALA A 71 13.36 8.75 -10.59
CA ALA A 71 12.71 7.46 -10.81
C ALA A 71 12.32 7.20 -12.27
N TRP A 72 12.04 8.26 -13.04
CA TRP A 72 11.55 8.19 -14.41
C TRP A 72 12.51 8.80 -15.44
N LYS A 73 13.77 9.04 -15.06
CA LYS A 73 14.74 9.75 -15.92
C LYS A 73 14.95 9.07 -17.29
N ASP A 74 14.78 7.75 -17.35
CA ASP A 74 14.98 6.93 -18.54
C ASP A 74 13.66 6.56 -19.25
N ASP A 75 12.52 7.08 -18.79
CA ASP A 75 11.19 6.84 -19.37
C ASP A 75 10.67 8.07 -20.14
N LEU A 76 11.20 8.26 -21.35
CA LEU A 76 10.81 9.39 -22.21
C LEU A 76 9.31 9.43 -22.49
N TYR A 77 8.69 8.27 -22.75
CA TYR A 77 7.27 8.19 -23.07
C TYR A 77 6.39 8.51 -21.87
N GLY A 78 6.73 7.99 -20.68
CA GLY A 78 6.05 8.30 -19.42
C GLY A 78 6.10 9.79 -19.10
N MET A 79 7.27 10.42 -19.30
CA MET A 79 7.43 11.87 -19.07
C MET A 79 6.59 12.72 -20.05
N VAL A 80 6.50 12.31 -21.33
CA VAL A 80 5.64 13.00 -22.32
C VAL A 80 4.17 12.88 -21.97
N LEU A 81 3.72 11.71 -21.52
CA LEU A 81 2.34 11.48 -21.08
C LEU A 81 2.02 12.30 -19.81
N ALA A 82 2.91 12.26 -18.80
CA ALA A 82 2.74 13.01 -17.56
C ALA A 82 2.62 14.52 -17.85
N LYS A 83 3.44 15.05 -18.76
CA LYS A 83 3.34 16.46 -19.20
C LYS A 83 1.98 16.76 -19.84
N HIS A 84 1.47 15.89 -20.71
CA HIS A 84 0.14 16.05 -21.30
C HIS A 84 -0.99 16.04 -20.25
N VAL A 85 -0.94 15.11 -19.30
CA VAL A 85 -1.94 15.03 -18.22
C VAL A 85 -1.91 16.29 -17.36
N ASN A 86 -0.72 16.78 -17.01
CA ASN A 86 -0.56 17.99 -16.20
C ASN A 86 -1.07 19.24 -16.92
N LEU A 87 -0.94 19.33 -18.25
CA LEU A 87 -1.49 20.43 -19.04
C LEU A 87 -3.04 20.45 -19.06
N LEU A 88 -3.67 19.30 -18.79
CA LEU A 88 -5.14 19.18 -18.75
C LEU A 88 -5.72 19.44 -17.35
N SER A 89 -4.88 19.56 -16.33
CA SER A 89 -5.31 19.92 -14.97
C SER A 89 -5.28 21.45 -14.83
N PRO A 90 -6.41 22.11 -14.50
CA PRO A 90 -6.49 23.57 -14.38
C PRO A 90 -5.71 24.13 -13.17
#